data_AF-A0A914XKC4-F1
#
_entry.id   AF-A0A914XKC4-F1
#
_cell.length_a   1.000
_cell.length_b   1.000
_cell.length_c   1.000
_cell.angle_alpha   90.00
_cell.angle_beta   90.00
_cell.angle_gamma   90.00
#
_symmetry.space_group_name_H-M   'P 1'
#
loop_
_entity.id
_entity.type
_entity.pdbx_description
1 polymer ?
#
loop_
_entity_poly.entity_id
_entity_poly.type
_entity_poly.pdbx_seq_one_letter_code
_entity_poly.pdbx_strand_id
1 'polypeptide(L)'
;SKPFEFKKVVLPDLATIRIVVCEESGKMLAHRILPVVSIRPGYRHLTLRNPANQPLGLATLFVKIGVKDFVPDVHLDFANALVNPIAAVNLLQKHEEMLKSLTDQDNAADDGVPDDGTGRPPSSDRGSIKNRNDPV
;
A
#
# COMPACT_ATOMS: atom_id res chain seq x y z
N SER A 1 18.99 -7.58 -2.69
CA SER A 1 19.52 -6.55 -1.79
C SER A 1 18.39 -5.63 -1.36
N LYS A 2 18.40 -5.15 -0.11
CA LYS A 2 17.40 -4.19 0.40
C LYS A 2 17.78 -2.77 -0.04
N PRO A 3 16.84 -1.94 -0.55
CA PRO A 3 17.15 -0.56 -0.91
C PRO A 3 17.38 0.31 0.33
N PHE A 4 18.18 1.38 0.17
CA PHE A 4 18.20 2.49 1.13
C PHE A 4 16.95 3.34 0.94
N GLU A 5 16.21 3.57 2.02
CA GLU A 5 14.88 4.18 1.97
C GLU A 5 14.82 5.45 2.83
N PHE A 6 14.39 6.54 2.20
CA PHE A 6 14.03 7.77 2.88
C PHE A 6 12.50 7.86 2.91
N LYS A 7 11.88 7.40 4.01
CA LYS A 7 10.41 7.29 4.11
C LYS A 7 9.68 8.61 3.90
N LYS A 8 10.25 9.71 4.42
CA LYS A 8 9.67 11.05 4.33
C LYS A 8 10.78 12.08 4.16
N VAL A 9 10.63 12.94 3.15
CA VAL A 9 11.46 14.13 2.94
C VAL A 9 10.53 15.33 3.07
N VAL A 10 10.67 16.12 4.14
CA VAL A 10 9.73 17.22 4.45
C VAL A 10 9.90 18.40 3.50
N LEU A 11 11.14 18.76 3.16
CA LEU A 11 11.46 19.88 2.27
C LEU A 11 12.38 19.40 1.14
N PRO A 12 11.82 18.84 0.05
CA PRO A 12 12.61 18.33 -1.07
C PRO A 12 13.51 19.38 -1.73
N ASP A 13 13.05 20.63 -1.82
CA ASP A 13 13.79 21.74 -2.46
C ASP A 13 15.10 22.08 -1.74
N LEU A 14 15.16 21.83 -0.43
CA LEU A 14 16.35 22.08 0.40
C LEU A 14 17.20 20.82 0.63
N ALA A 15 16.74 19.67 0.13
CA ALA A 15 17.37 18.40 0.37
C ALA A 15 18.30 17.98 -0.78
N THR A 16 19.44 17.40 -0.42
CA THR A 16 20.35 16.75 -1.38
C THR A 16 20.73 15.37 -0.89
N ILE A 17 20.92 14.44 -1.83
CA ILE A 17 21.47 13.11 -1.57
C ILE A 17 22.94 13.15 -1.99
N ARG A 18 23.83 12.86 -1.03
CA ARG A 18 25.26 12.69 -1.29
C ARG A 18 25.62 11.22 -1.19
N ILE A 19 26.11 10.67 -2.29
CA ILE A 19 26.68 9.33 -2.36
C ILE A 19 28.18 9.46 -2.27
N VAL A 20 28.81 8.73 -1.36
CA VAL A 20 30.27 8.77 -1.15
C VAL A 20 30.81 7.36 -1.34
N VAL A 21 31.92 7.26 -2.07
CA VAL A 21 32.70 6.03 -2.21
C VAL A 21 33.95 6.20 -1.36
N CYS A 22 34.12 5.30 -0.40
CA CYS A 22 35.25 5.29 0.52
C CYS A 22 36.06 3.99 0.38
N GLU A 23 37.34 4.07 0.69
CA GLU A 23 38.16 2.89 0.97
C GLU A 23 37.71 2.20 2.27
N GLU A 24 38.21 0.98 2.49
CA GLU A 24 38.05 0.27 3.76
C GLU A 24 38.64 1.04 4.96
N SER A 25 39.67 1.87 4.71
CA SER A 25 40.24 2.81 5.68
C SER A 25 39.28 3.94 6.10
N GLY A 26 38.14 4.10 5.42
CA GLY A 26 37.20 5.21 5.59
C GLY A 26 37.56 6.46 4.80
N LYS A 27 38.72 6.51 4.14
CA LYS A 27 39.13 7.63 3.29
C LYS A 27 38.20 7.77 2.08
N MET A 28 37.66 8.96 1.89
CA MET A 28 36.81 9.27 0.74
C MET A 28 37.61 9.29 -0.56
N LEU A 29 37.23 8.44 -1.52
CA LEU A 29 37.79 8.40 -2.87
C LEU A 29 37.05 9.36 -3.79
N ALA A 30 35.72 9.30 -3.77
CA ALA A 30 34.88 10.05 -4.69
C ALA A 30 33.46 10.24 -4.15
N HIS A 31 32.68 11.10 -4.80
CA HIS A 31 31.30 11.35 -4.43
C HIS A 31 30.43 11.79 -5.60
N ARG A 32 29.12 11.80 -5.37
CA ARG A 32 28.13 12.48 -6.20
C ARG A 32 27.07 13.15 -5.32
N ILE A 33 26.77 14.42 -5.61
CA ILE A 33 25.65 15.16 -4.99
C ILE A 33 24.49 15.21 -6.00
N LEU A 34 23.28 14.92 -5.53
CA LEU A 34 22.04 14.94 -6.30
C LEU A 34 21.00 15.77 -5.52
N PRO A 35 20.56 16.93 -6.03
CA PRO A 35 19.39 17.62 -5.47
C PRO A 35 18.16 16.72 -5.56
N VAL A 36 17.38 16.60 -4.48
CA VAL A 36 16.25 15.64 -4.42
C VAL A 36 15.24 15.90 -5.54
N VAL A 37 14.93 17.18 -5.79
CA VAL A 37 13.99 17.62 -6.84
C VAL A 37 14.44 17.28 -8.26
N SER A 38 15.74 17.06 -8.47
CA SER A 38 16.33 16.78 -9.79
C SER A 38 16.56 15.28 -10.04
N ILE A 39 16.20 14.43 -9.08
CA ILE A 39 16.39 12.98 -9.18
C ILE A 39 15.36 12.40 -10.15
N ARG A 40 15.85 11.62 -11.11
CA ARG A 40 14.98 10.88 -12.03
C ARG A 40 14.93 9.41 -11.61
N PRO A 41 13.73 8.79 -11.51
CA PRO A 41 13.60 7.39 -11.17
C PRO A 41 14.15 6.48 -12.29
N GLY A 42 14.38 5.21 -11.96
CA GLY A 42 14.88 4.18 -12.87
C GLY A 42 16.34 3.80 -12.67
N TYR A 43 16.91 3.07 -13.63
CA TYR A 43 18.31 2.65 -13.65
C TYR A 43 19.18 3.74 -14.25
N ARG A 44 20.22 4.18 -13.54
CA ARG A 44 21.11 5.25 -14.02
C ARG A 44 22.57 5.02 -13.68
N HIS A 45 23.44 5.57 -14.52
CA HIS A 45 24.85 5.79 -14.20
C HIS A 45 25.04 7.15 -13.51
N LEU A 46 25.79 7.15 -12.42
CA LEU A 46 26.18 8.36 -11.69
C LEU A 46 27.69 8.54 -11.80
N THR A 47 28.12 9.50 -12.63
CA THR A 47 29.54 9.87 -12.75
C THR A 47 30.04 10.49 -11.46
N LEU A 48 31.10 9.92 -10.92
CA LEU A 48 31.71 10.31 -9.66
C LEU A 48 32.65 11.51 -9.83
N ARG A 49 32.81 12.26 -8.74
CA ARG A 49 33.69 13.43 -8.63
C ARG A 49 34.62 13.30 -7.43
N ASN A 50 35.82 13.88 -7.53
CA ASN A 50 36.83 13.80 -6.48
C ASN A 50 36.45 14.74 -5.31
N PRO A 51 37.20 14.76 -4.20
CA PRO A 51 36.93 15.69 -3.10
C PRO A 51 36.90 17.18 -3.52
N ALA A 52 37.67 17.56 -4.55
CA ALA A 52 37.68 18.91 -5.15
C ALA A 52 36.55 19.12 -6.19
N ASN A 53 35.57 18.22 -6.27
CA ASN A 53 34.44 18.26 -7.18
C ASN A 53 34.82 18.23 -8.68
N GLN A 54 35.99 17.68 -9.03
CA GLN A 54 36.41 17.45 -10.42
C GLN A 54 35.94 16.07 -10.90
N PRO A 55 35.51 15.91 -12.16
CA PRO A 55 35.10 14.61 -12.71
C PRO A 55 36.23 13.56 -12.70
N LEU A 56 35.94 12.31 -12.31
CA LEU A 56 36.90 11.17 -12.38
C LEU A 56 36.84 10.39 -13.72
N GLY A 57 36.46 11.05 -14.82
CA GLY A 57 36.33 10.39 -16.12
C GLY A 57 35.27 9.28 -16.12
N LEU A 58 35.70 8.02 -16.25
CA LEU A 58 34.81 6.84 -16.39
C LEU A 58 34.31 6.25 -15.07
N ALA A 59 34.78 6.74 -13.92
CA ALA A 59 34.32 6.27 -12.62
C ALA A 59 32.83 6.57 -12.43
N THR A 60 31.99 5.53 -12.44
CA THR A 60 30.53 5.65 -12.34
C THR A 60 29.95 4.61 -11.39
N LEU A 61 28.85 4.96 -10.72
CA LEU A 61 28.01 4.00 -10.00
C LEU A 61 26.77 3.68 -10.83
N PHE A 62 26.42 2.40 -10.95
CA PHE A 62 25.15 1.98 -11.53
C PHE A 62 24.13 1.77 -10.42
N VAL A 63 23.04 2.54 -10.44
CA VAL A 63 22.04 2.58 -9.35
C VAL A 63 20.62 2.46 -9.90
N LYS A 64 19.72 1.86 -9.12
CA LYS A 64 18.27 1.94 -9.33
C LYS A 64 17.70 2.94 -8.33
N ILE A 65 17.00 3.95 -8.81
CA ILE A 65 16.39 4.99 -7.99
C ILE A 65 14.87 4.88 -8.06
N GLY A 66 14.21 4.85 -6.91
CA GLY A 66 12.75 5.01 -6.80
C GLY A 66 12.42 6.40 -6.26
N VAL A 67 11.43 7.07 -6.85
CA VAL A 67 10.88 8.34 -6.38
C VAL A 67 9.37 8.16 -6.27
N LYS A 68 8.80 8.52 -5.13
CA LYS A 68 7.36 8.44 -4.86
C LYS A 68 6.95 9.65 -4.04
N ASP A 69 5.72 10.11 -4.23
CA ASP A 69 5.12 11.10 -3.36
C ASP A 69 4.85 10.50 -1.98
N PHE A 70 5.11 11.28 -0.94
CA PHE A 70 4.89 10.84 0.43
C PHE A 70 3.39 10.93 0.76
N VAL A 71 2.80 9.78 1.08
CA VAL A 71 1.44 9.68 1.61
C VAL A 71 1.55 9.08 3.02
N PRO A 72 1.05 9.77 4.07
CA PRO A 72 0.93 9.17 5.40
C PRO A 72 0.04 7.92 5.37
N ASP A 73 0.38 6.91 6.17
CA ASP A 73 -0.34 5.62 6.18
C ASP A 73 -1.85 5.77 6.42
N VAL A 74 -2.24 6.72 7.29
CA VAL A 74 -3.65 7.03 7.61
C VAL A 74 -4.45 7.48 6.38
N HIS A 75 -3.80 7.99 5.34
CA HIS A 75 -4.44 8.51 4.13
C HIS A 75 -4.22 7.62 2.90
N LEU A 76 -3.65 6.41 3.06
CA LEU A 76 -3.29 5.56 1.94
C LEU A 76 -4.50 5.15 1.10
N ASP A 77 -5.59 4.71 1.73
CA ASP A 77 -6.81 4.29 1.03
C ASP A 77 -7.45 5.45 0.24
N PHE A 78 -7.45 6.64 0.86
CA PHE A 78 -7.94 7.84 0.22
C PHE A 78 -7.08 8.23 -1.01
N ALA A 79 -5.76 8.21 -0.87
CA ALA A 79 -4.86 8.49 -2.00
C ALA A 79 -5.02 7.46 -3.12
N ASN A 80 -5.17 6.17 -2.79
CA ASN A 80 -5.40 5.12 -3.78
C ASN A 80 -6.72 5.33 -4.55
N ALA A 81 -7.79 5.73 -3.86
CA ALA A 81 -9.06 6.06 -4.49
C ALA A 81 -8.94 7.27 -5.45
N LEU A 82 -8.12 8.27 -5.11
CA LEU A 82 -7.86 9.41 -5.99
C LEU A 82 -7.01 9.04 -7.22
N VAL A 83 -6.04 8.14 -7.07
CA VAL A 83 -5.22 7.65 -8.19
C VAL A 83 -6.04 6.82 -9.18
N ASN A 84 -7.06 6.09 -8.70
CA ASN A 84 -7.94 5.28 -9.55
C ASN A 84 -9.43 5.41 -9.13
N PRO A 85 -10.11 6.50 -9.54
CA PRO A 85 -11.46 6.79 -9.07
C PRO A 85 -12.51 5.82 -9.59
N ILE A 86 -12.35 5.32 -10.82
CA ILE A 86 -13.31 4.36 -11.43
C ILE A 86 -13.30 3.05 -10.64
N ALA A 87 -12.11 2.53 -10.28
CA ALA A 87 -12.02 1.31 -9.49
C ALA A 87 -12.63 1.50 -8.09
N ALA A 88 -12.43 2.65 -7.46
CA ALA A 88 -12.99 2.96 -6.14
C ALA A 88 -14.53 2.99 -6.17
N VAL A 89 -15.12 3.70 -7.14
CA VAL A 89 -16.58 3.75 -7.31
C VAL A 89 -17.16 2.36 -7.60
N ASN A 90 -16.52 1.59 -8.50
CA ASN A 90 -16.96 0.23 -8.80
C ASN A 90 -16.92 -0.69 -7.58
N LEU A 91 -15.93 -0.54 -6.70
CA LEU A 91 -15.84 -1.32 -5.47
C LEU A 91 -16.96 -0.94 -4.48
N LEU A 92 -17.23 0.36 -4.33
CA LEU A 92 -18.31 0.87 -3.48
C LEU A 92 -19.68 0.37 -3.97
N GLN A 93 -19.95 0.47 -5.27
CA GLN A 93 -21.22 0.01 -5.85
C GLN A 93 -21.42 -1.50 -5.65
N LYS A 94 -20.37 -2.31 -5.86
CA LYS A 94 -20.43 -3.76 -5.59
C LYS A 94 -20.70 -4.06 -4.12
N HIS A 95 -20.12 -3.29 -3.22
CA HIS A 95 -20.35 -3.45 -1.79
C HIS A 95 -21.79 -3.06 -1.41
N GLU A 96 -22.31 -1.99 -1.98
CA GLU A 96 -23.70 -1.55 -1.79
C GLU A 96 -24.71 -2.58 -2.33
N GLU A 97 -24.48 -3.12 -3.54
CA GLU A 97 -25.30 -4.18 -4.12
C GLU A 97 -25.32 -5.45 -3.26
N MET A 98 -24.16 -5.85 -2.73
CA MET A 98 -24.05 -6.99 -1.81
C MET A 98 -24.83 -6.75 -0.52
N LEU A 99 -24.69 -5.57 0.10
CA LEU A 99 -25.42 -5.21 1.31
C LEU A 99 -26.93 -5.19 1.08
N LYS A 100 -27.38 -4.60 -0.04
CA LYS A 100 -28.80 -4.58 -0.42
C LYS A 100 -29.37 -5.98 -0.57
N SER A 101 -28.62 -6.89 -1.21
CA SER A 101 -29.05 -8.27 -1.40
C SER A 101 -29.27 -9.04 -0.07
N LEU A 102 -28.52 -8.69 0.98
CA LEU A 102 -28.67 -9.28 2.32
C LEU A 102 -29.92 -8.72 3.02
N THR A 103 -30.13 -7.40 2.96
CA THR A 103 -31.30 -6.77 3.60
C THR A 103 -32.63 -7.14 2.94
N ASP A 104 -32.64 -7.38 1.63
CA ASP A 104 -33.84 -7.81 0.90
C ASP A 104 -34.23 -9.27 1.24
N GLN A 105 -33.28 -10.11 1.67
CA GLN A 105 -33.55 -11.48 2.12
C GLN A 105 -34.17 -11.54 3.52
N ASP A 106 -33.82 -10.61 4.42
CA ASP A 106 -34.37 -10.54 5.78
C ASP A 106 -35.80 -9.99 5.84
N ASN A 107 -36.23 -9.22 4.83
CA ASN A 107 -37.59 -8.66 4.75
C ASN A 107 -38.62 -9.60 4.09
N ALA A 108 -38.19 -10.74 3.54
CA ALA A 108 -39.07 -11.74 2.92
C ALA A 108 -39.52 -12.86 3.87
N ALA A 109 -39.23 -12.75 5.18
CA ALA A 109 -39.58 -13.73 6.20
C ALA A 109 -40.76 -13.32 7.11
N ASP A 110 -41.49 -12.26 6.78
CA ASP A 110 -42.71 -11.84 7.49
C ASP A 110 -43.91 -11.79 6.53
N ASP A 111 -44.22 -12.92 5.88
CA ASP A 111 -45.51 -13.13 5.23
C ASP A 111 -46.30 -14.20 6.00
N GLY A 112 -47.12 -13.72 6.95
CA GLY A 112 -48.38 -14.36 7.36
C GLY A 112 -48.29 -15.51 8.35
N VAL A 113 -48.36 -15.19 9.65
CA VAL A 113 -48.94 -16.12 10.64
C VAL A 113 -50.46 -16.14 10.41
N PRO A 114 -51.10 -17.27 10.02
CA PRO A 114 -52.54 -17.40 10.22
C PRO A 114 -52.77 -17.64 11.71
N ASP A 115 -53.43 -16.69 12.36
CA ASP A 115 -54.07 -16.92 13.66
C ASP A 115 -55.21 -17.93 13.44
N ASP A 116 -54.98 -19.19 13.81
CA ASP A 116 -56.08 -20.11 14.11
C ASP A 116 -55.74 -20.85 15.41
N GLY A 117 -56.52 -20.54 16.44
CA GLY A 117 -56.35 -21.10 17.76
C GLY A 117 -56.73 -22.58 17.77
N THR A 118 -55.80 -23.45 18.18
CA THR A 118 -56.06 -24.56 19.11
C THR A 118 -54.79 -25.40 19.34
N GLY A 119 -54.43 -25.61 20.62
CA GLY A 119 -53.76 -26.82 21.10
C GLY A 119 -52.23 -26.88 21.09
N ARG A 120 -51.61 -26.87 22.28
CA ARG A 120 -50.28 -27.47 22.57
C ARG A 120 -50.52 -28.77 23.40
N PRO A 121 -49.54 -29.69 23.65
CA PRO A 121 -48.19 -29.95 23.09
C PRO A 121 -47.97 -31.50 22.89
N PRO A 122 -46.81 -32.16 23.14
CA PRO A 122 -45.36 -31.90 22.91
C PRO A 122 -44.64 -33.05 22.14
N SER A 123 -43.40 -32.86 21.65
CA SER A 123 -42.26 -33.78 21.96
C SER A 123 -40.94 -33.38 21.28
N SER A 124 -39.89 -33.37 22.11
CA SER A 124 -38.46 -33.59 21.84
C SER A 124 -38.03 -33.98 20.41
N ASP A 125 -37.02 -33.29 19.87
CA ASP A 125 -35.66 -33.85 19.90
C ASP A 125 -34.57 -32.76 19.75
N ARG A 126 -33.49 -32.92 20.51
CA ARG A 126 -32.33 -32.03 20.56
C ARG A 126 -31.37 -32.45 19.44
N GLY A 127 -31.46 -31.79 18.27
CA GLY A 127 -30.51 -32.00 17.17
C GLY A 127 -29.16 -31.35 17.44
N SER A 128 -28.11 -32.16 17.52
CA SER A 128 -26.72 -31.80 17.82
C SER A 128 -26.11 -30.76 16.86
N ILE A 129 -25.42 -29.79 17.46
CA ILE A 129 -24.43 -28.93 16.80
C ILE A 129 -23.31 -29.81 16.22
N LYS A 130 -23.08 -29.76 14.91
CA LYS A 130 -21.79 -30.14 14.31
C LYS A 130 -21.11 -28.89 13.79
N ASN A 131 -20.21 -28.35 14.60
CA ASN A 131 -19.16 -27.45 14.15
C ASN A 131 -18.29 -28.19 13.12
N ARG A 132 -18.14 -27.62 11.92
CA ARG A 132 -17.01 -27.88 11.05
C ARG A 132 -16.36 -26.54 10.72
N ASN A 133 -15.45 -26.12 11.59
CA ASN A 133 -14.25 -25.44 11.12
C ASN A 133 -13.37 -26.52 10.48
N ASP A 134 -12.83 -26.26 9.29
CA ASP A 134 -11.38 -26.18 9.08
C ASP A 134 -11.03 -25.88 7.60
N PRO A 135 -9.81 -25.36 7.34
CA PRO A 135 -9.53 -24.37 6.30
C PRO A 135 -8.91 -24.98 5.04
N VAL A 136 -8.87 -24.18 3.96
CA VAL A 136 -7.82 -24.24 2.94
C VAL A 136 -7.37 -22.82 2.63
#